data_AF-A0A0F9HU79-F1
#
_entry.id   AF-A0A0F9HU79-F1
#
_cell.length_a   1.000
_cell.length_b   1.000
_cell.length_c   1.000
_cell.angle_alpha   90.00
_cell.angle_beta   90.00
_cell.angle_gamma   90.00
#
_symmetry.space_group_name_H-M   'P 1'
#
loop_
_entity.id
_entity.type
_entity.pdbx_description
1 polymer ?
#
loop_
_entity_poly.entity_id
_entity_poly.type
_entity_poly.pdbx_seq_one_letter_code
_entity_poly.pdbx_strand_id
1 'polypeptide(L)'
;MGISITGGVKVPQGKFSVGLAPQDGDFPVNAVNFDGTNDYLPSGAGLTGAVDSKTGIFSCWVKRGADSATHQILVQQEIASTARQGFSIDDANVFKALLYNDAALLKVQVKSTGTILIADGWTHILAAWDLAVPRFDLYVDDVEDANVITINDDTIDYTRAEAGIGHVWVSSSPGTFKFNGCMADLYFQDGEFLDFTVTANRRKFIDALGKPADLGADGSTPTGTAPLVFQSGATDAWHTNKGSGGGFTETGALTDCASSPSD
;
A
#
# COMPACT_ATOMS: atom_id res chain seq x y z
N MET A 1 -13.98 29.40 55.51
CA MET A 1 -12.84 28.59 55.95
C MET A 1 -11.84 28.54 54.81
N GLY A 2 -10.75 29.30 54.91
CA GLY A 2 -9.70 29.31 53.89
C GLY A 2 -8.70 28.20 54.14
N ILE A 3 -8.45 27.36 53.13
CA ILE A 3 -7.30 26.44 53.14
C ILE A 3 -6.08 27.26 52.72
N SER A 4 -5.17 27.49 53.67
CA SER A 4 -3.82 27.95 53.41
C SER A 4 -2.94 26.71 53.21
N ILE A 5 -2.39 26.54 52.00
CA ILE A 5 -1.32 25.58 51.73
C ILE A 5 0.02 26.28 51.88
N THR A 6 0.49 26.38 53.12
CA THR A 6 1.86 26.80 53.42
C THR A 6 2.76 25.57 53.36
N GLY A 7 3.17 25.20 52.16
CA GLY A 7 4.03 24.05 51.94
C GLY A 7 4.45 23.98 50.48
N GLY A 8 5.57 24.63 50.15
CA GLY A 8 6.17 24.50 48.82
C GLY A 8 6.56 23.06 48.58
N VAL A 9 5.74 22.32 47.83
CA VAL A 9 6.15 21.06 47.23
C VAL A 9 7.24 21.41 46.23
N LYS A 10 8.50 21.14 46.59
CA LYS A 10 9.59 21.07 45.62
C LYS A 10 9.30 19.88 44.71
N VAL A 11 8.63 20.14 43.59
CA VAL A 11 8.59 19.17 42.49
C VAL A 11 10.04 19.03 42.02
N PRO A 12 10.63 17.83 42.07
CA PRO A 12 11.95 17.63 41.47
C PRO A 12 11.86 18.07 40.01
N GLN A 13 12.81 18.86 39.53
CA GLN A 13 12.98 19.13 38.09
C GLN A 13 13.50 17.87 37.37
N GLY A 14 12.85 16.73 37.61
CA GLY A 14 12.94 15.61 36.70
C GLY A 14 12.40 16.10 35.37
N LYS A 15 13.23 15.97 34.33
CA LYS A 15 12.83 16.24 32.96
C LYS A 15 11.51 15.50 32.71
N PHE A 16 10.41 16.24 32.62
CA PHE A 16 9.25 15.76 31.90
C PHE A 16 9.68 15.72 30.44
N SER A 17 10.29 14.63 30.00
CA SER A 17 10.24 14.28 28.59
C SER A 17 8.82 13.79 28.35
N VAL A 18 7.93 14.70 27.99
CA VAL A 18 6.89 14.29 27.05
C VAL A 18 7.67 13.81 25.83
N GLY A 19 7.61 12.51 25.53
CA GLY A 19 8.03 12.05 24.22
C GLY A 19 7.21 12.89 23.25
N LEU A 20 7.86 13.80 22.53
CA LEU A 20 7.20 14.50 21.45
C LEU A 20 6.68 13.37 20.55
N ALA A 21 5.38 13.37 20.28
CA ALA A 21 4.88 12.62 19.14
C ALA A 21 5.77 12.96 17.94
N PRO A 22 6.07 11.99 17.05
CA PRO A 22 6.80 12.31 15.82
C PRO A 22 6.21 13.57 15.24
N GLN A 23 7.05 14.57 15.01
CA GLN A 23 6.61 15.79 14.37
C GLN A 23 6.18 15.40 12.95
N ASP A 24 4.97 15.79 12.54
CA ASP A 24 4.54 15.64 11.14
C ASP A 24 5.69 16.10 10.22
N GLY A 25 6.10 15.25 9.28
CA GLY A 25 7.13 15.51 8.28
C GLY A 25 8.44 14.74 8.45
N ASP A 26 8.70 14.09 9.59
CA ASP A 26 10.04 13.58 9.92
C ASP A 26 10.19 12.05 9.91
N PHE A 27 9.17 11.28 9.50
CA PHE A 27 9.31 9.82 9.44
C PHE A 27 10.13 9.41 8.21
N PRO A 28 11.32 8.81 8.38
CA PRO A 28 12.18 8.45 7.26
C PRO A 28 11.71 7.14 6.64
N VAL A 29 11.41 7.17 5.35
CA VAL A 29 11.05 5.99 4.57
C VAL A 29 12.13 5.74 3.51
N ASN A 30 12.54 4.48 3.37
CA ASN A 30 13.41 4.07 2.27
C ASN A 30 12.58 3.59 1.08
N ALA A 31 13.10 3.81 -0.12
CA ALA A 31 12.46 3.44 -1.37
C ALA A 31 13.39 2.62 -2.24
N VAL A 32 12.82 1.62 -2.92
CA VAL A 32 13.54 0.77 -3.87
C VAL A 32 13.11 1.06 -5.29
N ASN A 33 14.07 0.98 -6.21
CA ASN A 33 13.89 1.17 -7.63
C ASN A 33 13.79 -0.19 -8.33
N PHE A 34 12.75 -0.31 -9.17
CA PHE A 34 12.57 -1.39 -10.13
C PHE A 34 12.93 -0.86 -11.53
N ASP A 35 13.79 -1.57 -12.23
CA ASP A 35 14.34 -1.16 -13.53
C ASP A 35 13.38 -1.26 -14.73
N GLY A 36 12.18 -1.81 -14.53
CA GLY A 36 11.20 -2.01 -15.61
C GLY A 36 11.54 -3.14 -16.58
N THR A 37 12.60 -3.90 -16.33
CA THR A 37 13.10 -4.94 -17.23
C THR A 37 13.06 -6.32 -16.58
N ASN A 38 13.78 -6.50 -15.48
CA ASN A 38 13.88 -7.81 -14.82
C ASN A 38 13.75 -7.77 -13.30
N ASP A 39 13.50 -6.59 -12.71
CA ASP A 39 13.22 -6.45 -11.29
C ASP A 39 11.75 -6.76 -10.97
N TYR A 40 11.50 -7.72 -10.07
CA TYR A 40 10.17 -8.06 -9.56
C TYR A 40 10.26 -9.07 -8.41
N LEU A 41 9.17 -9.18 -7.64
CA LEU A 41 9.09 -10.10 -6.50
C LEU A 41 7.93 -11.09 -6.64
N PRO A 42 8.13 -12.33 -7.13
CA PRO A 42 7.15 -13.40 -7.01
C PRO A 42 7.12 -13.97 -5.58
N SER A 43 5.93 -14.31 -5.09
CA SER A 43 5.80 -15.11 -3.86
C SER A 43 6.00 -16.61 -4.11
N GLY A 44 5.75 -17.08 -5.34
CA GLY A 44 5.78 -18.51 -5.71
C GLY A 44 4.59 -19.32 -5.19
N ALA A 45 3.61 -18.67 -4.55
CA ALA A 45 2.36 -19.24 -4.03
C ALA A 45 1.33 -18.12 -3.75
N GLY A 46 0.13 -18.47 -3.32
CA GLY A 46 -0.82 -17.49 -2.78
C GLY A 46 -0.29 -16.81 -1.52
N LEU A 47 -0.91 -15.68 -1.14
CA LEU A 47 -0.58 -15.03 0.12
C LEU A 47 -1.02 -15.93 1.28
N THR A 48 -0.10 -16.20 2.20
CA THR A 48 -0.36 -17.07 3.36
C THR A 48 -1.38 -16.40 4.28
N GLY A 49 -2.46 -17.12 4.63
CA GLY A 49 -3.48 -16.59 5.53
C GLY A 49 -4.47 -15.63 4.89
N ALA A 50 -4.39 -15.40 3.57
CA ALA A 50 -5.45 -14.69 2.85
C ALA A 50 -6.79 -15.43 2.95
N VAL A 51 -7.87 -14.65 3.01
CA VAL A 51 -9.24 -15.14 3.11
C VAL A 51 -10.14 -14.28 2.23
N ASP A 52 -10.93 -14.95 1.41
CA ASP A 52 -11.93 -14.32 0.57
C ASP A 52 -12.86 -13.43 1.41
N SER A 53 -12.95 -12.16 1.02
CA SER A 53 -13.69 -11.16 1.79
C SER A 53 -14.27 -10.06 0.92
N LYS A 54 -15.13 -9.24 1.52
CA LYS A 54 -15.77 -8.08 0.87
C LYS A 54 -15.03 -6.78 1.16
N THR A 55 -13.92 -6.85 1.88
CA THR A 55 -13.24 -5.69 2.43
C THR A 55 -11.75 -5.80 2.20
N GLY A 56 -11.07 -4.65 2.17
CA GLY A 56 -9.63 -4.61 2.19
C GLY A 56 -9.10 -3.19 2.15
N ILE A 57 -7.78 -3.09 2.35
CA ILE A 57 -7.01 -1.86 2.44
C ILE A 57 -5.76 -2.03 1.56
N PHE A 58 -5.43 -0.99 0.82
CA PHE A 58 -4.22 -0.88 0.01
C PHE A 58 -3.57 0.48 0.25
N SER A 59 -2.25 0.50 0.39
CA SER A 59 -1.48 1.74 0.38
C SER A 59 -0.11 1.53 -0.25
N CYS A 60 0.40 2.52 -0.98
CA CYS A 60 1.78 2.54 -1.42
C CYS A 60 2.24 3.96 -1.75
N TRP A 61 3.54 4.20 -1.60
CA TRP A 61 4.21 5.32 -2.25
C TRP A 61 4.83 4.86 -3.55
N VAL A 62 4.64 5.62 -4.62
CA VAL A 62 5.21 5.34 -5.94
C VAL A 62 5.80 6.60 -6.56
N LYS A 63 6.86 6.43 -7.34
CA LYS A 63 7.36 7.45 -8.26
C LYS A 63 7.69 6.79 -9.59
N ARG A 64 7.03 7.22 -10.66
CA ARG A 64 7.11 6.52 -11.96
C ARG A 64 8.44 6.74 -12.67
N GLY A 65 8.90 5.70 -13.36
CA GLY A 65 10.04 5.76 -14.30
C GLY A 65 9.64 5.85 -15.77
N ALA A 66 8.36 5.65 -16.10
CA ALA A 66 7.83 5.79 -17.46
C ALA A 66 6.34 6.17 -17.43
N ASP A 67 5.93 7.02 -18.37
CA ASP A 67 4.53 7.37 -18.67
C ASP A 67 3.98 6.48 -19.79
N SER A 68 2.66 6.43 -19.90
CA SER A 68 1.87 5.73 -20.92
C SER A 68 2.22 4.24 -21.05
N ALA A 69 2.65 3.65 -19.94
CA ALA A 69 2.96 2.23 -19.81
C ALA A 69 2.16 1.63 -18.64
N THR A 70 1.73 0.38 -18.79
CA THR A 70 1.11 -0.36 -17.69
C THR A 70 2.17 -0.95 -16.77
N HIS A 71 2.14 -0.56 -15.50
CA HIS A 71 3.00 -1.05 -14.43
C HIS A 71 2.16 -1.73 -13.35
N GLN A 72 2.46 -2.98 -13.03
CA GLN A 72 1.85 -3.66 -11.89
C GLN A 72 2.49 -3.23 -10.59
N ILE A 73 1.69 -3.02 -9.55
CA ILE A 73 2.18 -2.76 -8.20
C ILE A 73 2.11 -4.07 -7.41
N LEU A 74 0.91 -4.60 -7.21
CA LEU A 74 0.64 -5.88 -6.56
C LEU A 74 -0.42 -6.62 -7.37
N VAL A 75 -0.18 -7.89 -7.66
CA VAL A 75 -1.09 -8.76 -8.39
C VAL A 75 -1.30 -10.07 -7.64
N GLN A 76 -2.51 -10.61 -7.75
CA GLN A 76 -2.84 -11.99 -7.42
C GLN A 76 -3.56 -12.64 -8.61
N GLN A 77 -3.37 -13.94 -8.79
CA GLN A 77 -3.88 -14.63 -9.95
C GLN A 77 -3.95 -16.14 -9.76
N GLU A 78 -4.81 -16.77 -10.56
CA GLU A 78 -4.85 -18.23 -10.70
C GLU A 78 -3.76 -18.71 -11.67
N ILE A 79 -3.23 -19.90 -11.41
CA ILE A 79 -2.26 -20.54 -12.31
C ILE A 79 -2.91 -20.68 -13.70
N ALA A 80 -2.22 -20.16 -14.73
CA ALA A 80 -2.66 -20.18 -16.13
C ALA A 80 -3.97 -19.42 -16.43
N SER A 81 -4.43 -18.52 -15.55
CA SER A 81 -5.54 -17.62 -15.82
C SER A 81 -5.07 -16.28 -16.42
N THR A 82 -5.93 -15.66 -17.23
CA THR A 82 -5.73 -14.27 -17.68
C THR A 82 -6.45 -13.26 -16.78
N ALA A 83 -7.34 -13.72 -15.89
CA ALA A 83 -8.02 -12.87 -14.92
C ALA A 83 -7.07 -12.53 -13.78
N ARG A 84 -6.53 -11.31 -13.81
CA ARG A 84 -5.56 -10.78 -12.85
C ARG A 84 -6.28 -9.81 -11.94
N GLN A 85 -6.10 -9.97 -10.63
CA GLN A 85 -6.60 -8.99 -9.68
C GLN A 85 -5.47 -8.27 -8.99
N GLY A 86 -5.74 -7.07 -8.51
CA GLY A 86 -4.79 -6.25 -7.77
C GLY A 86 -4.76 -4.82 -8.31
N PHE A 87 -3.57 -4.24 -8.27
CA PHE A 87 -3.35 -2.80 -8.32
C PHE A 87 -2.25 -2.46 -9.33
N SER A 88 -2.53 -1.48 -10.19
CA SER A 88 -1.62 -1.07 -11.26
C SER A 88 -1.77 0.40 -11.57
N ILE A 89 -0.80 0.96 -12.29
CA ILE A 89 -0.97 2.21 -13.05
C ILE A 89 -1.00 1.81 -14.52
N ASP A 90 -2.05 2.19 -15.26
CA ASP A 90 -2.22 1.77 -16.65
C ASP A 90 -1.59 2.74 -17.67
N ASP A 91 -1.74 2.43 -18.95
CA ASP A 91 -1.21 3.23 -20.06
C ASP A 91 -1.94 4.57 -20.29
N ALA A 92 -3.07 4.80 -19.60
CA ALA A 92 -3.68 6.12 -19.49
C ALA A 92 -3.15 6.91 -18.29
N ASN A 93 -2.12 6.39 -17.61
CA ASN A 93 -1.48 6.99 -16.44
C ASN A 93 -2.37 7.08 -15.21
N VAL A 94 -3.43 6.27 -15.12
CA VAL A 94 -4.31 6.28 -13.94
C VAL A 94 -4.04 5.05 -13.08
N PHE A 95 -4.16 5.21 -11.77
CA PHE A 95 -4.26 4.07 -10.88
C PHE A 95 -5.49 3.24 -11.26
N LYS A 96 -5.39 1.92 -11.09
CA LYS A 96 -6.45 0.98 -11.39
C LYS A 96 -6.44 -0.18 -10.40
N ALA A 97 -7.59 -0.40 -9.76
CA ALA A 97 -7.91 -1.60 -9.00
C ALA A 97 -8.86 -2.49 -9.82
N LEU A 98 -8.51 -3.76 -9.96
CA LEU A 98 -9.37 -4.79 -10.54
C LEU A 98 -9.48 -5.95 -9.55
N LEU A 99 -10.67 -6.27 -9.06
CA LEU A 99 -10.89 -7.36 -8.11
C LEU A 99 -11.99 -8.30 -8.64
N TYR A 100 -11.80 -9.61 -8.52
CA TYR A 100 -12.74 -10.61 -9.02
C TYR A 100 -13.10 -11.59 -7.91
N ASN A 101 -14.22 -12.28 -8.06
CA ASN A 101 -14.57 -13.42 -7.23
C ASN A 101 -13.90 -14.72 -7.72
N ASP A 102 -14.15 -15.81 -7.00
CA ASP A 102 -13.66 -17.17 -7.26
C ASP A 102 -14.11 -17.73 -8.63
N ALA A 103 -15.24 -17.25 -9.14
CA ALA A 103 -15.75 -17.55 -10.47
C ALA A 103 -15.06 -16.74 -11.59
N ALA A 104 -13.99 -16.01 -11.29
CA ALA A 104 -13.27 -15.12 -12.20
C ALA A 104 -14.16 -14.03 -12.85
N LEU A 105 -15.19 -13.58 -12.15
CA LEU A 105 -16.05 -12.47 -12.57
C LEU A 105 -15.59 -11.17 -11.90
N LEU A 106 -15.43 -10.11 -12.70
CA LEU A 106 -15.03 -8.79 -12.20
C LEU A 106 -16.10 -8.23 -11.25
N LYS A 107 -15.69 -7.83 -10.05
CA LYS A 107 -16.58 -7.26 -9.01
C LYS A 107 -16.23 -5.85 -8.62
N VAL A 108 -14.95 -5.48 -8.72
CA VAL A 108 -14.49 -4.12 -8.50
C VAL A 108 -13.64 -3.68 -9.67
N GLN A 109 -14.02 -2.56 -10.25
CA GLN A 109 -13.17 -1.79 -11.14
C GLN A 109 -13.25 -0.33 -10.75
N VAL A 110 -12.12 0.19 -10.27
CA VAL A 110 -11.96 1.60 -9.89
C VAL A 110 -10.70 2.12 -10.55
N LYS A 111 -10.76 3.37 -11.02
CA LYS A 111 -9.61 4.11 -11.50
C LYS A 111 -9.42 5.40 -10.70
N SER A 112 -8.22 5.96 -10.69
CA SER A 112 -8.07 7.37 -10.31
C SER A 112 -8.75 8.28 -11.34
N THR A 113 -9.25 9.46 -10.93
CA THR A 113 -9.68 10.49 -11.88
C THR A 113 -8.49 11.28 -12.41
N GLY A 114 -7.49 11.54 -11.55
CA GLY A 114 -6.22 12.14 -11.89
C GLY A 114 -5.24 11.15 -12.52
N THR A 115 -4.34 11.68 -13.35
CA THR A 115 -3.17 10.93 -13.82
C THR A 115 -2.05 10.98 -12.79
N ILE A 116 -1.26 9.91 -12.74
CA ILE A 116 0.00 9.79 -12.01
C ILE A 116 1.11 9.72 -13.07
N LEU A 117 1.85 10.81 -13.23
CA LEU A 117 2.90 11.00 -14.23
C LEU A 117 4.27 10.99 -13.57
N ILE A 118 5.33 10.80 -14.37
CA ILE A 118 6.72 10.98 -13.90
C ILE A 118 6.90 12.38 -13.29
N ALA A 119 6.25 13.40 -13.88
CA ALA A 119 6.37 14.79 -13.48
C ALA A 119 5.78 15.08 -12.09
N ASP A 120 4.88 14.23 -11.59
CA ASP A 120 4.25 14.40 -10.28
C ASP A 120 5.22 14.03 -9.14
N GLY A 121 6.27 13.24 -9.45
CA GLY A 121 7.26 12.82 -8.48
C GLY A 121 6.75 11.68 -7.59
N TRP A 122 6.87 11.84 -6.27
CA TRP A 122 6.38 10.87 -5.30
C TRP A 122 4.88 11.08 -5.08
N THR A 123 4.12 10.02 -5.29
CA THR A 123 2.67 9.99 -5.14
C THR A 123 2.27 8.91 -4.15
N HIS A 124 1.44 9.26 -3.18
CA HIS A 124 0.78 8.32 -2.28
C HIS A 124 -0.54 7.86 -2.86
N ILE A 125 -0.75 6.55 -2.87
CA ILE A 125 -2.04 5.94 -3.23
C ILE A 125 -2.55 5.24 -1.99
N LEU A 126 -3.80 5.53 -1.63
CA LEU A 126 -4.48 4.95 -0.47
C LEU A 126 -5.90 4.54 -0.87
N ALA A 127 -6.25 3.29 -0.62
CA ALA A 127 -7.58 2.78 -0.93
C ALA A 127 -8.12 1.84 0.14
N ALA A 128 -9.44 1.90 0.36
CA ALA A 128 -10.16 0.91 1.15
C ALA A 128 -11.53 0.64 0.53
N TRP A 129 -12.02 -0.58 0.66
CA TRP A 129 -13.33 -0.95 0.10
C TRP A 129 -14.15 -1.79 1.08
N ASP A 130 -15.46 -1.64 0.95
CA ASP A 130 -16.48 -2.50 1.54
C ASP A 130 -17.50 -2.79 0.45
N LEU A 131 -17.69 -4.06 0.09
CA LEU A 131 -18.61 -4.45 -0.97
C LEU A 131 -20.02 -4.74 -0.45
N ALA A 132 -20.16 -5.01 0.86
CA ALA A 132 -21.47 -5.14 1.49
C ALA A 132 -22.17 -3.78 1.57
N VAL A 133 -21.39 -2.69 1.66
CA VAL A 133 -21.84 -1.32 1.47
C VAL A 133 -21.11 -0.77 0.25
N PRO A 134 -21.64 -0.85 -0.99
CA PRO A 134 -20.88 -0.72 -2.25
C PRO A 134 -20.07 0.57 -2.34
N ARG A 135 -18.88 0.55 -1.73
CA ARG A 135 -18.04 1.69 -1.44
C ARG A 135 -16.59 1.35 -1.72
N PHE A 136 -15.92 2.30 -2.37
CA PHE A 136 -14.50 2.26 -2.60
C PHE A 136 -13.96 3.66 -2.37
N ASP A 137 -13.20 3.82 -1.29
CA ASP A 137 -12.45 5.03 -1.00
C ASP A 137 -11.13 4.95 -1.76
N LEU A 138 -10.81 5.94 -2.59
CA LEU A 138 -9.51 6.10 -3.24
C LEU A 138 -9.03 7.52 -3.00
N TYR A 139 -7.84 7.64 -2.44
CA TYR A 139 -7.14 8.90 -2.23
C TYR A 139 -5.79 8.86 -2.92
N VAL A 140 -5.47 9.92 -3.64
CA VAL A 140 -4.16 10.17 -4.24
C VAL A 140 -3.63 11.46 -3.60
N ASP A 141 -2.46 11.38 -2.97
CA ASP A 141 -1.86 12.50 -2.23
C ASP A 141 -2.82 13.18 -1.24
N ASP A 142 -3.52 12.35 -0.44
CA ASP A 142 -4.53 12.78 0.55
C ASP A 142 -5.78 13.50 -0.03
N VAL A 143 -5.97 13.44 -1.36
CA VAL A 143 -7.14 13.98 -2.07
C VAL A 143 -8.00 12.85 -2.61
N GLU A 144 -9.32 12.93 -2.40
CA GLU A 144 -10.27 11.94 -2.93
C GLU A 144 -10.20 11.91 -4.47
N ASP A 145 -10.02 10.72 -5.04
CA ASP A 145 -9.73 10.55 -6.46
C ASP A 145 -10.41 9.31 -7.08
N ALA A 146 -11.51 8.83 -6.50
CA ALA A 146 -12.20 7.62 -6.96
C ALA A 146 -13.05 7.85 -8.23
N ASN A 147 -12.77 7.10 -9.29
CA ASN A 147 -13.68 6.86 -10.41
C ASN A 147 -14.18 5.40 -10.38
N VAL A 148 -15.32 5.17 -9.74
CA VAL A 148 -15.91 3.83 -9.59
C VAL A 148 -16.66 3.43 -10.88
N ILE A 149 -16.16 2.39 -11.56
CA ILE A 149 -16.73 1.86 -12.80
C ILE A 149 -17.60 0.63 -12.51
N THR A 150 -17.16 -0.23 -11.60
CA THR A 150 -17.89 -1.42 -11.18
C THR A 150 -17.67 -1.66 -9.70
N ILE A 151 -18.75 -1.91 -8.98
CA ILE A 151 -18.73 -2.38 -7.61
C ILE A 151 -19.95 -3.29 -7.39
N ASN A 152 -19.71 -4.53 -6.98
CA ASN A 152 -20.75 -5.52 -6.75
C ASN A 152 -20.60 -6.10 -5.35
N ASP A 153 -21.73 -6.30 -4.67
CA ASP A 153 -21.79 -6.95 -3.37
C ASP A 153 -21.55 -8.47 -3.52
N ASP A 154 -20.29 -8.84 -3.57
CA ASP A 154 -19.81 -10.21 -3.65
C ASP A 154 -18.44 -10.32 -2.97
N THR A 155 -18.07 -11.53 -2.60
CA THR A 155 -16.76 -11.80 -2.01
C THR A 155 -15.68 -11.75 -3.10
N ILE A 156 -14.58 -11.05 -2.84
CA ILE A 156 -13.38 -11.09 -3.67
C ILE A 156 -12.56 -12.32 -3.28
N ASP A 157 -12.05 -13.02 -4.28
CA ASP A 157 -11.17 -14.18 -4.08
C ASP A 157 -9.74 -13.71 -3.86
N TYR A 158 -9.28 -13.70 -2.61
CA TYR A 158 -7.91 -13.36 -2.22
C TYR A 158 -7.02 -14.59 -2.04
N THR A 159 -7.60 -15.79 -2.09
CA THR A 159 -6.92 -17.08 -1.86
C THR A 159 -6.24 -17.65 -3.12
N ARG A 160 -5.98 -16.77 -4.09
CA ARG A 160 -5.46 -17.17 -5.39
C ARG A 160 -4.12 -17.87 -5.33
N ALA A 161 -3.89 -18.71 -6.34
CA ALA A 161 -2.72 -19.59 -6.38
C ALA A 161 -1.35 -18.88 -6.38
N GLU A 162 -1.26 -17.63 -6.86
CA GLU A 162 -0.01 -16.87 -6.96
C GLU A 162 -0.21 -15.39 -6.64
N ALA A 163 0.82 -14.78 -6.03
CA ALA A 163 0.93 -13.34 -5.82
C ALA A 163 2.28 -12.80 -6.34
N GLY A 164 2.32 -11.50 -6.60
CA GLY A 164 3.53 -10.87 -7.09
C GLY A 164 3.53 -9.36 -6.97
N ILE A 165 4.72 -8.80 -6.76
CA ILE A 165 4.95 -7.35 -6.75
C ILE A 165 5.75 -6.98 -7.99
N GLY A 166 5.40 -5.86 -8.60
CA GLY A 166 6.14 -5.30 -9.73
C GLY A 166 6.05 -6.08 -11.04
N HIS A 167 5.16 -7.06 -11.16
CA HIS A 167 5.00 -7.84 -12.40
C HIS A 167 3.65 -8.54 -12.48
N VAL A 168 3.33 -9.03 -13.68
CA VAL A 168 2.37 -10.11 -13.85
C VAL A 168 3.10 -11.44 -13.96
N TRP A 169 2.54 -12.46 -13.33
CA TRP A 169 2.90 -13.84 -13.62
C TRP A 169 2.02 -14.37 -14.75
N VAL A 170 2.61 -14.90 -15.81
CA VAL A 170 1.85 -15.76 -16.72
C VAL A 170 2.73 -16.97 -16.95
N SER A 171 2.15 -18.17 -16.79
CA SER A 171 2.88 -19.44 -16.87
C SER A 171 3.67 -19.61 -18.18
N SER A 172 3.34 -18.84 -19.22
CA SER A 172 4.02 -18.82 -20.52
C SER A 172 5.00 -17.65 -20.74
N SER A 173 5.06 -16.65 -19.84
CA SER A 173 5.96 -15.48 -19.94
C SER A 173 6.03 -14.71 -18.60
N PRO A 174 6.73 -15.24 -17.58
CA PRO A 174 6.93 -14.53 -16.32
C PRO A 174 7.69 -13.24 -16.62
N GLY A 175 7.07 -12.06 -16.49
CA GLY A 175 7.74 -10.91 -17.08
C GLY A 175 6.97 -9.69 -17.51
N THR A 176 5.67 -9.78 -17.80
CA THR A 176 5.00 -8.66 -18.50
C THR A 176 4.52 -7.57 -17.53
N PHE A 177 4.40 -6.34 -18.06
CA PHE A 177 3.94 -5.16 -17.30
C PHE A 177 4.74 -4.88 -16.03
N LYS A 178 6.07 -4.97 -16.16
CA LYS A 178 7.01 -4.69 -15.07
C LYS A 178 6.80 -3.30 -14.52
N PHE A 179 6.90 -3.16 -13.20
CA PHE A 179 7.01 -1.85 -12.60
C PHE A 179 8.34 -1.22 -13.02
N ASN A 180 8.26 0.03 -13.49
CA ASN A 180 9.43 0.86 -13.75
C ASN A 180 9.32 2.12 -12.89
N GLY A 181 10.24 2.26 -11.94
CA GLY A 181 10.29 3.38 -11.01
C GLY A 181 10.48 2.93 -9.58
N CYS A 182 10.13 3.83 -8.67
CA CYS A 182 10.39 3.73 -7.25
C CYS A 182 9.13 3.35 -6.46
N MET A 183 9.29 2.51 -5.43
CA MET A 183 8.22 2.10 -4.53
C MET A 183 8.68 2.14 -3.07
N ALA A 184 7.76 2.52 -2.18
CA ALA A 184 7.97 2.51 -0.73
C ALA A 184 6.66 2.18 0.02
N ASP A 185 6.80 1.58 1.20
CA ASP A 185 5.73 1.20 2.12
C ASP A 185 4.48 0.61 1.44
N LEU A 186 4.69 -0.46 0.66
CA LEU A 186 3.59 -1.19 0.05
C LEU A 186 2.84 -1.98 1.12
N TYR A 187 1.58 -1.63 1.35
CA TYR A 187 0.67 -2.21 2.32
C TYR A 187 -0.53 -2.84 1.61
N PHE A 188 -0.87 -4.09 1.95
CA PHE A 188 -2.13 -4.71 1.51
C PHE A 188 -2.69 -5.65 2.57
N GLN A 189 -3.97 -5.49 2.90
CA GLN A 189 -4.72 -6.33 3.83
C GLN A 189 -6.11 -6.61 3.26
N ASP A 190 -6.51 -7.88 3.23
CA ASP A 190 -7.88 -8.30 2.96
C ASP A 190 -8.71 -8.35 4.26
N GLY A 191 -10.03 -8.42 4.17
CA GLY A 191 -10.89 -8.67 5.32
C GLY A 191 -11.04 -7.49 6.29
N GLU A 192 -10.29 -6.41 6.13
CA GLU A 192 -10.36 -5.20 6.95
C GLU A 192 -10.85 -4.01 6.14
N PHE A 193 -11.63 -3.13 6.78
CA PHE A 193 -12.05 -1.86 6.19
C PHE A 193 -11.72 -0.72 7.15
N LEU A 194 -11.19 0.36 6.60
CA LEU A 194 -10.94 1.59 7.32
C LEU A 194 -11.52 2.75 6.52
N ASP A 195 -12.46 3.48 7.12
CA ASP A 195 -13.14 4.60 6.47
C ASP A 195 -12.17 5.75 6.21
N PHE A 196 -11.79 5.97 4.94
CA PHE A 196 -10.85 7.03 4.59
C PHE A 196 -11.50 8.37 4.29
N THR A 197 -12.83 8.49 4.32
CA THR A 197 -13.48 9.82 4.39
C THR A 197 -13.16 10.53 5.71
N VAL A 198 -12.84 9.76 6.75
CA VAL A 198 -12.35 10.28 8.02
C VAL A 198 -10.86 10.60 7.91
N THR A 199 -10.49 11.88 7.94
CA THR A 199 -9.09 12.33 7.85
C THR A 199 -8.16 11.65 8.87
N ALA A 200 -8.62 11.44 10.10
CA ALA A 200 -7.82 10.77 11.13
C ALA A 200 -7.40 9.34 10.74
N ASN A 201 -8.18 8.65 9.90
CA ASN A 201 -7.82 7.34 9.39
C ASN A 201 -6.77 7.43 8.27
N ARG A 202 -6.83 8.45 7.41
CA ARG A 202 -5.78 8.71 6.41
C ARG A 202 -4.45 9.09 7.05
N ARG A 203 -4.50 9.82 8.18
CA ARG A 203 -3.31 10.18 9.00
C ARG A 203 -2.54 9.00 9.59
N LYS A 204 -3.08 7.78 9.47
CA LYS A 204 -2.34 6.56 9.81
C LYS A 204 -1.39 6.10 8.70
N PHE A 205 -1.53 6.62 7.48
CA PHE A 205 -0.74 6.24 6.30
C PHE A 205 0.05 7.39 5.68
N ILE A 206 -0.46 8.61 5.80
CA ILE A 206 0.14 9.85 5.28
C ILE A 206 -0.12 10.99 6.25
N ASP A 207 0.91 11.75 6.62
CA ASP A 207 0.77 12.83 7.59
C ASP A 207 0.12 14.09 6.99
N ALA A 208 -0.07 15.13 7.82
CA ALA A 208 -0.72 16.36 7.40
C ALA A 208 0.07 17.21 6.39
N LEU A 209 1.36 16.93 6.20
CA LEU A 209 2.24 17.58 5.23
C LEU A 209 2.35 16.81 3.90
N GLY A 210 1.64 15.68 3.79
CA GLY A 210 1.75 14.81 2.62
C GLY A 210 3.03 13.99 2.62
N LYS A 211 3.57 13.66 3.80
CA LYS A 211 4.74 12.80 3.99
C LYS A 211 4.34 11.46 4.60
N PRO A 212 5.20 10.42 4.54
CA PRO A 212 4.88 9.13 5.12
C PRO A 212 4.58 9.20 6.62
N ALA A 213 3.62 8.39 7.07
CA ALA A 213 3.37 8.12 8.48
C ALA A 213 4.09 6.83 8.92
N ASP A 214 4.37 6.69 10.22
CA ASP A 214 4.95 5.47 10.78
C ASP A 214 3.91 4.33 10.80
N LEU A 215 4.06 3.36 9.89
CA LEU A 215 3.18 2.18 9.82
C LEU A 215 3.57 1.09 10.83
N GLY A 216 4.64 1.30 11.61
CA GLY A 216 5.20 0.32 12.53
C GLY A 216 6.15 -0.66 11.85
N ALA A 217 6.83 -1.47 12.66
CA ALA A 217 7.88 -2.38 12.19
C ALA A 217 7.36 -3.47 11.23
N ASP A 218 6.11 -3.90 11.39
CA ASP A 218 5.43 -4.94 10.62
C ASP A 218 4.18 -4.42 9.89
N GLY A 219 3.96 -3.10 9.89
CA GLY A 219 2.78 -2.49 9.29
C GLY A 219 1.55 -2.47 10.22
N SER A 220 1.65 -2.92 11.48
CA SER A 220 0.47 -3.04 12.35
C SER A 220 -0.08 -1.73 12.93
N THR A 221 0.64 -0.60 12.86
CA THR A 221 0.22 0.66 13.48
C THR A 221 -1.16 1.17 12.99
N PRO A 222 -1.51 1.10 11.69
CA PRO A 222 -2.78 1.64 11.21
C PRO A 222 -4.03 0.89 11.71
N THR A 223 -3.98 -0.43 11.80
CA THR A 223 -5.17 -1.27 12.07
C THR A 223 -5.08 -2.05 13.40
N GLY A 224 -3.88 -2.16 13.98
CA GLY A 224 -3.59 -2.98 15.15
C GLY A 224 -3.19 -4.43 14.82
N THR A 225 -3.10 -4.78 13.54
CA THR A 225 -2.80 -6.12 13.01
C THR A 225 -1.81 -5.99 11.86
N ALA A 226 -0.86 -6.92 11.74
CA ALA A 226 0.08 -6.90 10.62
C ALA A 226 -0.66 -7.27 9.32
N PRO A 227 -0.55 -6.46 8.24
CA PRO A 227 -1.18 -6.74 6.96
C PRO A 227 -0.61 -8.01 6.32
N LEU A 228 -1.29 -8.55 5.31
CA LEU A 228 -0.75 -9.63 4.48
C LEU A 228 0.54 -9.20 3.79
N VAL A 229 0.58 -8.01 3.19
CA VAL A 229 1.79 -7.48 2.55
C VAL A 229 2.19 -6.20 3.24
N PHE A 230 3.44 -6.15 3.70
CA PHE A 230 4.14 -4.93 4.06
C PHE A 230 5.59 -4.97 3.57
N GLN A 231 5.90 -4.24 2.51
CA GLN A 231 7.27 -4.06 2.01
C GLN A 231 7.78 -2.66 2.35
N SER A 232 8.81 -2.61 3.20
CA SER A 232 9.40 -1.36 3.68
C SER A 232 10.84 -1.57 4.15
N GLY A 233 11.59 -0.48 4.31
CA GLY A 233 12.94 -0.50 4.88
C GLY A 233 14.06 -0.62 3.85
N ALA A 234 15.24 -1.05 4.28
CA ALA A 234 16.45 -1.06 3.46
C ALA A 234 16.35 -1.99 2.24
N THR A 235 16.92 -1.57 1.12
CA THR A 235 16.87 -2.26 -0.18
C THR A 235 17.31 -3.73 -0.10
N ASP A 236 18.42 -4.02 0.58
CA ASP A 236 18.95 -5.38 0.77
C ASP A 236 17.97 -6.36 1.43
N ALA A 237 16.99 -5.86 2.18
CA ALA A 237 15.98 -6.66 2.87
C ALA A 237 14.55 -6.36 2.38
N TRP A 238 14.37 -5.48 1.39
CA TRP A 238 13.05 -4.99 0.98
C TRP A 238 12.19 -6.08 0.34
N HIS A 239 12.79 -7.14 -0.21
CA HIS A 239 12.06 -8.30 -0.70
C HIS A 239 11.42 -9.13 0.43
N THR A 240 11.89 -8.98 1.67
CA THR A 240 11.34 -9.68 2.83
C THR A 240 10.05 -9.01 3.29
N ASN A 241 8.92 -9.68 3.02
CA ASN A 241 7.62 -9.24 3.53
C ASN A 241 7.65 -9.17 5.06
N LYS A 242 7.42 -7.98 5.60
CA LYS A 242 7.28 -7.76 7.03
C LYS A 242 5.86 -8.02 7.54
N GLY A 243 4.90 -8.14 6.62
CA GLY A 243 3.54 -8.58 6.88
C GLY A 243 3.42 -10.09 7.14
N SER A 244 2.19 -10.56 7.27
CA SER A 244 1.85 -11.94 7.62
C SER A 244 1.68 -12.89 6.43
N GLY A 245 1.60 -12.35 5.21
CA GLY A 245 1.21 -13.04 3.97
C GLY A 245 2.26 -13.96 3.35
N GLY A 246 3.33 -14.30 4.06
CA GLY A 246 4.46 -15.07 3.52
C GLY A 246 5.45 -14.22 2.73
N GLY A 247 6.62 -14.78 2.41
CA GLY A 247 7.73 -14.05 1.78
C GLY A 247 7.61 -13.90 0.26
N PHE A 248 8.42 -13.01 -0.29
CA PHE A 248 8.65 -12.91 -1.73
C PHE A 248 10.13 -13.18 -2.05
N THR A 249 10.39 -13.66 -3.26
CA THR A 249 11.75 -13.89 -3.75
C THR A 249 12.13 -12.75 -4.68
N GLU A 250 13.32 -12.20 -4.53
CA GLU A 250 13.82 -11.19 -5.47
C GLU A 250 14.24 -11.82 -6.80
N THR A 251 13.71 -11.29 -7.90
CA THR A 251 14.24 -11.53 -9.25
C THR A 251 14.74 -10.21 -9.81
N GLY A 252 15.92 -10.23 -10.44
CA GLY A 252 16.64 -9.01 -10.79
C GLY A 252 17.55 -8.58 -9.64
N ALA A 253 17.76 -7.27 -9.51
CA ALA A 253 18.47 -6.66 -8.40
C ALA A 253 17.87 -5.28 -8.11
N LEU A 254 17.08 -5.19 -7.04
CA LEU A 254 16.55 -3.93 -6.57
C LEU A 254 17.69 -2.99 -6.19
N THR A 255 17.51 -1.71 -6.49
CA THR A 255 18.48 -0.65 -6.19
C THR A 255 17.85 0.44 -5.35
N ASP A 256 18.66 1.26 -4.68
CA ASP A 256 18.15 2.42 -3.97
C ASP A 256 17.53 3.43 -4.95
N CYS A 257 16.39 4.00 -4.57
CA CYS A 257 15.87 5.17 -5.26
C CYS A 257 16.74 6.40 -5.01
N ALA A 258 16.85 7.28 -6.02
CA ALA A 258 17.63 8.51 -5.91
C ALA A 258 17.06 9.54 -4.90
N SER A 259 15.82 9.34 -4.47
CA SER A 259 15.08 10.17 -3.50
C SER A 259 14.05 9.29 -2.80
N SER A 260 13.58 9.70 -1.63
CA SER A 260 12.51 9.06 -0.88
C SER A 260 11.23 9.92 -0.83
N PRO A 261 10.07 9.37 -0.46
CA PRO A 261 8.86 10.18 -0.22
C PRO A 261 9.02 11.17 0.95
N SER A 262 9.96 10.90 1.86
CA SER A 262 10.26 11.76 3.01
C SER A 262 11.05 13.02 2.62
N ASP A 263 11.63 13.10 1.41
CA ASP A 263 12.53 14.19 0.97
C ASP A 263 11.82 15.48 0.54
#